data_AF-A0A496B5D6-F1
#
_entry.id   AF-A0A496B5D6-F1
#
_cell.length_a   1.000
_cell.length_b   1.000
_cell.length_c   1.000
_cell.angle_alpha   90.00
_cell.angle_beta   90.00
_cell.angle_gamma   90.00
#
_symmetry.space_group_name_H-M   'P 1'
#
loop_
_entity.id
_entity.type
_entity.pdbx_description
1 polymer ?
#
loop_
_entity_poly.entity_id
_entity_poly.type
_entity_poly.pdbx_seq_one_letter_code
_entity_poly.pdbx_strand_id
1 'polypeptide(L)'
;MNENFINAWVSNVELERTPFKQKFMGLRRQQGFKPFDKTRPLAQAIMKGWKKNSPSDSLVISPKLELMGRLPVNERASPYNGEKGYLLFLQESLDGKLPGLREMSSEPQPKDWDSVLETAVESGVIKDNSLSVVLTREHSEKEILSVFRTSETDSQNYTVIEIDATAFKEGGVLTIDVWVGESEVSGSFDLFAEDTTELAPDNALVSVRDIPTNQREVVEYPFDRGRIFRLGAIGSPSEKGKINGFLAKISVEPTADN
;
A
#
# COMPACT_ATOMS: atom_id res chain seq x y z
N MET A 1 -9.58 1.70 -1.17
CA MET A 1 -8.24 2.31 -1.23
C MET A 1 -7.41 1.63 -0.16
N ASN A 2 -6.73 0.59 -0.60
CA ASN A 2 -6.28 -0.55 0.18
C ASN A 2 -5.01 -1.10 -0.48
N GLU A 3 -4.04 -1.52 0.33
CA GLU A 3 -2.99 -2.57 0.20
C GLU A 3 -2.10 -2.69 -1.05
N ASN A 4 -2.41 -1.98 -2.12
CA ASN A 4 -1.87 -2.20 -3.45
C ASN A 4 -1.42 -0.89 -4.11
N PHE A 5 -1.48 0.23 -3.38
CA PHE A 5 -1.26 1.57 -3.94
C PHE A 5 0.13 2.12 -3.58
N ILE A 6 1.17 1.66 -4.26
CA ILE A 6 2.46 2.34 -4.27
C ILE A 6 2.34 3.54 -5.23
N ASN A 7 2.31 4.76 -4.69
CA ASN A 7 2.52 5.95 -5.52
C ASN A 7 4.03 6.14 -5.74
N ALA A 8 4.59 5.39 -6.70
CA ALA A 8 5.98 5.55 -7.10
C ALA A 8 6.09 6.52 -8.27
N TRP A 9 6.98 7.49 -8.15
CA TRP A 9 7.37 8.32 -9.28
C TRP A 9 8.59 7.72 -9.97
N VAL A 10 8.41 7.24 -11.20
CA VAL A 10 9.53 6.74 -12.02
C VAL A 10 9.91 7.80 -13.05
N SER A 11 11.17 8.24 -12.98
CA SER A 11 11.67 9.28 -13.88
C SER A 11 11.60 8.85 -15.34
N ASN A 12 10.93 9.68 -16.16
CA ASN A 12 10.90 9.46 -17.60
C ASN A 12 12.29 9.42 -18.25
N VAL A 13 13.28 10.05 -17.62
CA VAL A 13 14.66 10.11 -18.11
C VAL A 13 15.32 8.74 -17.95
N GLU A 14 15.19 8.13 -16.77
CA GLU A 14 15.72 6.79 -16.49
C GLU A 14 15.02 5.71 -17.32
N LEU A 15 13.75 5.93 -17.59
CA LEU A 15 12.94 5.10 -18.47
C LEU A 15 13.26 5.29 -19.96
N GLU A 16 14.03 6.33 -20.32
CA GLU A 16 14.47 6.64 -21.69
C GLU A 16 13.31 6.70 -22.71
N ARG A 17 12.19 7.30 -22.33
CA ARG A 17 10.93 7.29 -23.11
C ARG A 17 11.01 7.98 -24.49
N THR A 18 12.08 8.74 -24.76
CA THR A 18 12.28 9.45 -26.03
C THR A 18 13.71 9.26 -26.55
N PRO A 19 13.95 9.40 -27.87
CA PRO A 19 15.30 9.31 -28.44
C PRO A 19 16.30 10.27 -27.79
N PHE A 20 15.84 11.47 -27.42
CA PHE A 20 16.66 12.44 -26.70
C PHE A 20 17.09 11.92 -25.32
N LYS A 21 16.15 11.34 -24.55
CA LYS A 21 16.43 10.76 -23.23
C LYS A 21 17.32 9.51 -23.32
N GLN A 22 17.15 8.68 -24.36
CA GLN A 22 18.04 7.55 -24.67
C GLN A 22 19.48 8.02 -24.88
N LYS A 23 19.68 9.06 -25.71
CA LYS A 23 21.01 9.65 -25.95
C LYS A 23 21.62 10.22 -24.67
N PHE A 24 20.83 10.95 -23.87
CA PHE A 24 21.27 11.49 -22.58
C PHE A 24 21.72 10.39 -21.60
N MET A 25 20.94 9.32 -21.45
CA MET A 25 21.30 8.19 -20.59
C MET A 25 22.49 7.39 -21.12
N GLY A 26 22.67 7.33 -22.45
CA GLY A 26 23.88 6.80 -23.09
C GLY A 26 25.15 7.52 -22.61
N LEU A 27 25.13 8.86 -22.56
CA LEU A 27 26.26 9.66 -22.05
C LEU A 27 26.50 9.43 -20.56
N ARG A 28 25.43 9.35 -19.74
CA ARG A 28 25.59 9.09 -18.30
C ARG A 28 26.17 7.71 -18.00
N ARG A 29 25.79 6.69 -18.79
CA ARG A 29 26.38 5.35 -18.66
C ARG A 29 27.90 5.35 -18.89
N GLN A 30 28.38 6.14 -19.86
CA GLN A 30 29.83 6.31 -20.09
C GLN A 30 30.55 6.97 -18.90
N GLN A 31 29.82 7.72 -18.08
CA GLN A 31 30.33 8.37 -16.86
C GLN A 31 30.18 7.49 -15.60
N GLY A 32 29.87 6.20 -15.76
CA GLY A 32 29.72 5.26 -14.64
C GLY A 32 28.37 5.32 -13.92
N PHE A 33 27.38 6.04 -14.45
CA PHE A 33 26.03 6.04 -13.90
C PHE A 33 25.36 4.67 -14.07
N LYS A 34 24.83 4.11 -12.97
CA LYS A 34 24.04 2.87 -12.99
C LYS A 34 22.58 3.21 -13.30
N PRO A 35 22.04 2.81 -14.46
CA PRO A 35 20.66 3.11 -14.83
C PRO A 35 19.67 2.27 -14.02
N PHE A 36 18.44 2.77 -13.94
CA PHE A 36 17.28 1.99 -13.51
C PHE A 36 17.20 0.68 -14.30
N ASP A 37 17.08 -0.44 -13.58
CA ASP A 37 17.02 -1.77 -14.17
C ASP A 37 15.64 -2.04 -14.77
N LYS A 38 15.54 -1.82 -16.08
CA LYS A 38 14.32 -2.02 -16.85
C LYS A 38 13.93 -3.48 -16.98
N THR A 39 14.82 -4.43 -16.66
CA THR A 39 14.51 -5.85 -16.75
C THR A 39 13.66 -6.35 -15.58
N ARG A 40 13.55 -5.55 -14.51
CA ARG A 40 12.73 -5.90 -13.35
C ARG A 40 11.24 -6.05 -13.73
N PRO A 41 10.53 -7.03 -13.16
CA PRO A 41 9.11 -7.25 -13.46
C PRO A 41 8.22 -6.00 -13.29
N LEU A 42 8.40 -5.24 -12.21
CA LEU A 42 7.67 -3.98 -11.99
C LEU A 42 8.01 -2.91 -13.03
N ALA A 43 9.28 -2.81 -13.45
CA ALA A 43 9.69 -1.89 -14.50
C ALA A 43 8.99 -2.23 -15.83
N GLN A 44 8.89 -3.51 -16.18
CA GLN A 44 8.19 -3.97 -17.38
C GLN A 44 6.69 -3.68 -17.32
N ALA A 45 6.04 -3.87 -16.16
CA ALA A 45 4.62 -3.53 -15.98
C ALA A 45 4.37 -2.03 -16.16
N ILE A 46 5.24 -1.18 -15.60
CA ILE A 46 5.21 0.28 -15.81
C ILE A 46 5.39 0.62 -17.29
N MET A 47 6.38 0.03 -17.95
CA MET A 47 6.68 0.20 -19.38
C MET A 47 5.49 -0.13 -20.28
N LYS A 48 4.77 -1.21 -19.97
CA LYS A 48 3.58 -1.65 -20.71
C LYS A 48 2.45 -0.63 -20.63
N GLY A 49 2.33 0.08 -19.51
CA GLY A 49 1.28 1.08 -19.29
C GLY A 49 1.55 2.44 -19.90
N TRP A 50 2.70 2.67 -20.51
CA TRP A 50 3.04 3.99 -21.02
C TRP A 50 2.14 4.46 -22.15
N LYS A 51 1.72 5.72 -22.06
CA LYS A 51 1.17 6.43 -23.22
C LYS A 51 2.30 7.14 -23.97
N LYS A 52 2.37 6.93 -25.29
CA LYS A 52 3.29 7.65 -26.16
C LYS A 52 2.98 9.15 -26.08
N ASN A 53 4.01 9.98 -25.97
CA ASN A 53 3.94 11.45 -25.85
C ASN A 53 3.31 11.98 -24.55
N SER A 54 2.90 11.13 -23.61
CA SER A 54 2.51 11.61 -22.29
C SER A 54 3.75 11.98 -21.46
N PRO A 55 3.77 13.16 -20.82
CA PRO A 55 4.86 13.55 -19.95
C PRO A 55 4.77 12.93 -18.55
N SER A 56 3.62 12.36 -18.16
CA SER A 56 3.47 11.64 -16.90
C SER A 56 2.20 10.78 -16.95
N ASP A 57 2.28 9.54 -16.48
CA ASP A 57 1.13 8.63 -16.43
C ASP A 57 0.91 8.19 -14.99
N SER A 58 -0.35 8.22 -14.53
CA SER A 58 -0.77 7.50 -13.33
C SER A 58 -1.16 6.08 -13.73
N LEU A 59 -0.57 5.08 -13.09
CA LEU A 59 -0.85 3.67 -13.36
C LEU A 59 -1.34 3.00 -12.08
N VAL A 60 -2.29 2.09 -12.21
CA VAL A 60 -2.64 1.14 -11.13
C VAL A 60 -2.14 -0.23 -11.56
N ILE A 61 -1.32 -0.86 -10.71
CA ILE A 61 -0.69 -2.15 -11.00
C ILE A 61 -0.96 -3.08 -9.81
N SER A 62 -1.43 -4.30 -10.07
CA SER A 62 -1.71 -5.29 -9.03
C SER A 62 -0.41 -5.86 -8.44
N PRO A 63 -0.46 -6.55 -7.27
CA PRO A 63 0.70 -7.30 -6.74
C PRO A 63 1.24 -8.36 -7.70
N LYS A 64 0.40 -8.87 -8.60
CA LYS A 64 0.78 -9.81 -9.67
C LYS A 64 1.38 -9.11 -10.89
N LEU A 65 1.63 -7.80 -10.79
CA LEU A 65 2.19 -6.93 -11.82
C LEU A 65 1.30 -6.78 -13.05
N GLU A 66 -0.01 -6.92 -12.85
CA GLU A 66 -1.02 -6.71 -13.89
C GLU A 66 -1.42 -5.24 -13.93
N LEU A 67 -1.46 -4.65 -15.12
CA LEU A 67 -1.87 -3.26 -15.29
C LEU A 67 -3.40 -3.17 -15.18
N MET A 68 -3.88 -2.51 -14.13
CA MET A 68 -5.29 -2.39 -13.76
C MET A 68 -5.91 -1.05 -14.19
N GLY A 69 -5.10 -0.03 -14.49
CA GLY A 69 -5.59 1.25 -14.98
C GLY A 69 -4.47 2.15 -15.47
N ARG A 70 -4.81 3.07 -16.38
CA ARG A 70 -3.90 4.11 -16.88
C ARG A 70 -4.61 5.45 -17.03
N LEU A 71 -4.03 6.50 -16.46
CA LEU A 71 -4.49 7.88 -16.59
C LEU A 71 -3.32 8.81 -16.96
N PRO A 72 -3.10 9.06 -18.27
CA PRO A 72 -2.10 10.02 -18.75
C PRO A 72 -2.48 11.44 -18.34
N VAL A 73 -1.51 12.24 -17.88
CA VAL A 73 -1.79 13.61 -17.39
C VAL A 73 -2.40 14.51 -18.48
N ASN A 74 -2.03 14.29 -19.73
CA ASN A 74 -2.55 15.01 -20.90
C ASN A 74 -3.93 14.51 -21.36
N GLU A 75 -4.44 13.42 -20.80
CA GLU A 75 -5.73 12.81 -21.13
C GLU A 75 -6.70 12.84 -19.92
N ARG A 76 -6.38 13.63 -18.88
CA ARG A 76 -7.25 13.89 -17.72
C ARG A 76 -8.43 14.81 -18.10
N ALA A 77 -9.31 14.29 -18.93
CA ALA A 77 -10.61 14.89 -19.21
C ALA A 77 -11.68 14.28 -18.29
N SER A 78 -12.89 14.86 -18.30
CA SER A 78 -14.05 14.25 -17.64
C SER A 78 -14.24 12.79 -18.08
N PRO A 79 -14.48 11.84 -17.16
CA PRO A 79 -14.80 12.05 -15.73
C PRO A 79 -13.58 12.07 -14.79
N TYR A 80 -12.35 11.88 -15.30
CA TYR A 80 -11.14 11.69 -14.48
C TYR A 80 -10.37 12.99 -14.19
N ASN A 81 -11.00 14.15 -14.31
CA ASN A 81 -10.40 15.45 -14.02
C ASN A 81 -10.54 15.84 -12.53
N GLY A 82 -9.51 16.48 -11.98
CA GLY A 82 -9.47 16.90 -10.57
C GLY A 82 -9.36 15.74 -9.58
N GLU A 83 -9.45 16.05 -8.29
CA GLU A 83 -9.27 15.08 -7.20
C GLU A 83 -10.36 13.99 -7.21
N LYS A 84 -11.63 14.39 -7.40
CA LYS A 84 -12.75 13.45 -7.50
C LYS A 84 -12.61 12.51 -8.70
N GLY A 85 -12.18 13.03 -9.84
CA GLY A 85 -11.93 12.20 -11.02
C GLY A 85 -10.74 11.26 -10.87
N TYR A 86 -9.71 11.69 -10.15
CA TYR A 86 -8.59 10.80 -9.81
C TYR A 86 -9.04 9.67 -8.88
N LEU A 87 -9.81 9.97 -7.83
CA LEU A 87 -10.37 8.95 -6.94
C LEU A 87 -11.24 7.94 -7.70
N LEU A 88 -12.07 8.41 -8.63
CA LEU A 88 -12.86 7.54 -9.50
C LEU A 88 -11.96 6.60 -10.32
N PHE A 89 -10.91 7.13 -10.94
CA PHE A 89 -9.92 6.31 -11.65
C PHE A 89 -9.32 5.21 -10.75
N LEU A 90 -9.03 5.52 -9.48
CA LEU A 90 -8.53 4.53 -8.53
C LEU A 90 -9.56 3.44 -8.25
N GLN A 91 -10.79 3.83 -7.93
CA GLN A 91 -11.88 2.90 -7.61
C GLN A 91 -12.17 1.97 -8.80
N GLU A 92 -12.34 2.53 -10.00
CA GLU A 92 -12.60 1.72 -11.19
C GLU A 92 -11.46 0.76 -11.54
N SER A 93 -10.22 1.18 -11.30
CA SER A 93 -9.06 0.30 -11.48
C SER A 93 -9.11 -0.88 -10.50
N LEU A 94 -9.39 -0.61 -9.23
CA LEU A 94 -9.48 -1.63 -8.17
C LEU A 94 -10.69 -2.57 -8.36
N ASP A 95 -11.78 -2.07 -8.95
CA ASP A 95 -12.95 -2.85 -9.35
C ASP A 95 -12.71 -3.72 -10.61
N GLY A 96 -11.51 -3.66 -11.20
CA GLY A 96 -11.17 -4.41 -12.41
C GLY A 96 -11.82 -3.88 -13.70
N LYS A 97 -12.29 -2.62 -13.72
CA LYS A 97 -12.93 -2.01 -14.89
C LYS A 97 -11.93 -1.56 -15.97
N LEU A 98 -10.64 -1.53 -15.64
CA LEU A 98 -9.52 -1.23 -16.55
C LEU A 98 -9.61 0.17 -17.21
N PRO A 99 -9.82 1.26 -16.43
CA PRO A 99 -9.97 2.61 -16.98
C PRO A 99 -8.72 3.04 -17.76
N GLY A 100 -8.94 3.66 -18.93
CA GLY A 100 -7.89 4.12 -19.83
C GLY A 100 -7.10 3.01 -20.54
N LEU A 101 -7.48 1.74 -20.37
CA LEU A 101 -6.90 0.57 -21.05
C LEU A 101 -7.81 -0.06 -22.11
N ARG A 102 -9.13 0.21 -22.07
CA ARG A 102 -10.09 -0.21 -23.11
C ARG A 102 -10.21 0.87 -24.19
N GLU A 103 -10.38 0.46 -25.46
CA GLU A 103 -10.88 1.38 -26.50
C GLU A 103 -12.36 1.68 -26.20
N MET A 104 -12.76 2.95 -26.33
CA MET A 104 -14.04 3.47 -25.83
C MET A 104 -15.24 2.64 -26.32
N SER A 105 -15.82 1.82 -25.45
CA SER A 105 -17.18 1.31 -25.64
C SER A 105 -18.14 2.20 -24.87
N SER A 106 -19.02 2.84 -25.62
CA SER A 106 -20.09 3.75 -25.21
C SER A 106 -21.17 3.04 -24.40
N GLU A 107 -21.04 2.99 -23.07
CA GLU A 107 -22.15 2.67 -22.17
C GLU A 107 -22.47 3.87 -21.26
N PRO A 108 -23.76 4.10 -20.93
CA PRO A 108 -24.18 5.31 -20.23
C PRO A 108 -23.85 5.24 -18.74
N GLN A 109 -23.31 6.33 -18.21
CA GLN A 109 -22.89 6.44 -16.82
C GLN A 109 -24.07 6.79 -15.87
N PRO A 110 -24.09 6.25 -14.63
CA PRO A 110 -25.06 6.63 -13.60
C PRO A 110 -24.95 8.10 -13.21
N LYS A 111 -26.08 8.71 -12.85
CA LYS A 111 -26.20 10.15 -12.56
C LYS A 111 -26.15 10.53 -11.08
N ASP A 112 -26.18 9.55 -10.18
CA ASP A 112 -26.20 9.80 -8.74
C ASP A 112 -25.23 8.86 -8.03
N TRP A 113 -24.08 9.43 -7.62
CA TRP A 113 -22.89 8.69 -7.20
C TRP A 113 -22.75 8.59 -5.67
N ASP A 114 -23.37 9.50 -4.91
CA ASP A 114 -23.26 9.52 -3.46
C ASP A 114 -23.98 8.31 -2.83
N SER A 115 -25.11 7.90 -3.40
CA SER A 115 -25.87 6.72 -2.97
C SER A 115 -25.17 5.39 -3.28
N VAL A 116 -24.36 5.34 -4.35
CA VAL A 116 -23.60 4.13 -4.73
C VAL A 116 -22.44 3.88 -3.76
N LEU A 117 -21.83 4.95 -3.25
CA LEU A 117 -20.71 4.91 -2.33
C LEU A 117 -21.12 4.43 -0.93
N GLU A 118 -22.26 4.89 -0.39
CA GLU A 118 -22.76 4.44 0.91
C GLU A 118 -23.16 2.95 0.88
N THR A 119 -23.84 2.52 -0.18
CA THR A 119 -24.34 1.14 -0.31
C THR A 119 -23.21 0.10 -0.42
N ALA A 120 -22.09 0.44 -1.07
CA ALA A 120 -20.96 -0.48 -1.26
C ALA A 120 -20.17 -0.73 0.04
N VAL A 121 -20.14 0.24 0.96
CA VAL A 121 -19.49 0.13 2.27
C VAL A 121 -20.37 -0.63 3.25
N GLU A 122 -21.69 -0.35 3.27
CA GLU A 122 -22.64 -0.99 4.19
C GLU A 122 -22.92 -2.46 3.84
N SER A 123 -22.78 -2.86 2.58
CA SER A 123 -23.10 -4.22 2.12
C SER A 123 -22.00 -5.27 2.38
N GLY A 124 -20.83 -4.89 2.91
CA GLY A 124 -19.76 -5.84 3.27
C GLY A 124 -19.18 -6.62 2.08
N VAL A 125 -19.36 -6.13 0.85
CA VAL A 125 -18.90 -6.78 -0.40
C VAL A 125 -17.37 -6.79 -0.51
N ILE A 126 -16.66 -5.97 0.27
CA ILE A 126 -15.20 -5.97 0.38
C ILE A 126 -14.79 -6.80 1.61
N LYS A 127 -14.51 -8.10 1.40
CA LYS A 127 -13.67 -8.88 2.33
C LYS A 127 -12.21 -8.69 1.89
N ASP A 128 -11.52 -7.75 2.52
CA ASP A 128 -10.11 -7.45 2.18
C ASP A 128 -9.19 -8.52 2.78
N ASN A 129 -8.88 -9.56 2.01
CA ASN A 129 -7.95 -10.62 2.42
C ASN A 129 -6.48 -10.16 2.46
N SER A 130 -6.17 -8.91 2.09
CA SER A 130 -4.79 -8.44 2.05
C SER A 130 -4.25 -8.03 3.43
N LEU A 131 -5.10 -7.65 4.41
CA LEU A 131 -4.73 -7.31 5.79
C LEU A 131 -4.45 -8.56 6.66
N SER A 132 -4.12 -9.69 6.04
CA SER A 132 -3.78 -10.95 6.71
C SER A 132 -2.39 -11.43 6.30
N VAL A 133 -1.57 -11.70 7.30
CA VAL A 133 -0.23 -12.27 7.20
C VAL A 133 -0.26 -13.67 7.77
N VAL A 134 0.03 -14.67 6.95
CA VAL A 134 0.26 -16.03 7.43
C VAL A 134 1.74 -16.31 7.30
N LEU A 135 2.40 -16.55 8.45
CA LEU A 135 3.82 -16.87 8.52
C LEU A 135 3.99 -18.38 8.76
N THR A 136 4.93 -18.97 8.04
CA THR A 136 5.28 -20.39 8.13
C THR A 136 6.79 -20.52 8.37
N ARG A 137 7.28 -21.71 8.71
CA ARG A 137 8.74 -21.92 8.85
C ARG A 137 9.48 -21.70 7.52
N GLU A 138 8.84 -22.01 6.39
CA GLU A 138 9.37 -21.84 5.03
C GLU A 138 9.26 -20.40 4.54
N HIS A 139 8.24 -19.68 5.00
CA HIS A 139 7.99 -18.27 4.68
C HIS A 139 7.76 -17.52 5.98
N SER A 140 8.85 -17.32 6.73
CA SER A 140 8.82 -16.70 8.05
C SER A 140 8.78 -15.18 8.00
N GLU A 141 8.67 -14.60 6.81
CA GLU A 141 8.71 -13.17 6.55
C GLU A 141 7.70 -12.80 5.46
N LYS A 142 7.00 -11.67 5.65
CA LYS A 142 6.10 -11.07 4.68
C LYS A 142 6.08 -9.56 4.81
N GLU A 143 6.01 -8.87 3.68
CA GLU A 143 5.81 -7.43 3.64
C GLU A 143 4.32 -7.10 3.41
N ILE A 144 3.81 -6.11 4.15
CA ILE A 144 2.50 -5.50 3.96
C ILE A 144 2.68 -4.01 3.77
N LEU A 145 2.02 -3.47 2.75
CA LEU A 145 1.84 -2.04 2.57
C LEU A 145 0.39 -1.71 2.90
N SER A 146 0.14 -0.74 3.76
CA SER A 146 -1.23 -0.29 4.03
C SER A 146 -1.25 1.20 4.38
N VAL A 147 -2.40 1.70 4.80
CA VAL A 147 -2.58 3.09 5.23
C VAL A 147 -3.10 3.14 6.66
N PHE A 148 -2.84 4.22 7.36
CA PHE A 148 -3.52 4.54 8.61
C PHE A 148 -4.14 5.93 8.51
N ARG A 149 -5.10 6.20 9.39
CA ARG A 149 -5.79 7.48 9.47
C ARG A 149 -5.74 8.01 10.89
N THR A 150 -5.68 9.32 11.03
CA THR A 150 -6.06 9.99 12.27
C THR A 150 -7.56 9.97 12.41
N SER A 151 -8.07 9.71 13.61
CA SER A 151 -9.52 9.77 13.79
C SER A 151 -10.06 11.18 13.58
N GLU A 152 -11.22 11.26 12.94
CA GLU A 152 -12.00 12.49 12.82
C GLU A 152 -12.83 12.76 14.09
N THR A 153 -13.12 11.70 14.85
CA THR A 153 -13.90 11.68 16.08
C THR A 153 -13.05 11.15 17.24
N ASP A 154 -13.64 11.00 18.43
CA ASP A 154 -12.95 10.43 19.59
C ASP A 154 -12.81 8.89 19.52
N SER A 155 -13.34 8.24 18.48
CA SER A 155 -13.22 6.79 18.29
C SER A 155 -11.91 6.44 17.57
N GLN A 156 -11.06 5.61 18.17
CA GLN A 156 -9.83 5.16 17.52
C GLN A 156 -10.14 4.32 16.28
N ASN A 157 -9.61 4.73 15.12
CA ASN A 157 -9.86 4.08 13.83
C ASN A 157 -8.58 3.38 13.35
N TYR A 158 -8.24 2.28 14.02
CA TYR A 158 -7.08 1.48 13.62
C TYR A 158 -7.33 0.83 12.26
N THR A 159 -6.28 0.84 11.44
CA THR A 159 -6.13 -0.18 10.41
C THR A 159 -5.53 -1.41 11.05
N VAL A 160 -6.24 -2.53 11.01
CA VAL A 160 -5.85 -3.76 11.73
C VAL A 160 -5.32 -4.79 10.75
N ILE A 161 -4.09 -5.25 10.97
CA ILE A 161 -3.47 -6.36 10.27
C ILE A 161 -3.48 -7.59 11.17
N GLU A 162 -4.04 -8.69 10.68
CA GLU A 162 -3.98 -9.97 11.37
C GLU A 162 -2.69 -10.71 11.00
N ILE A 163 -1.97 -11.21 12.01
CA ILE A 163 -0.71 -11.94 11.84
C ILE A 163 -0.88 -13.33 12.44
N ASP A 164 -1.02 -14.33 11.58
CA ASP A 164 -1.04 -15.74 11.93
C ASP A 164 0.39 -16.29 12.00
N ALA A 165 0.86 -16.50 13.23
CA ALA A 165 2.12 -17.16 13.55
C ALA A 165 1.89 -18.56 14.18
N THR A 166 0.75 -19.20 13.92
CA THR A 166 0.40 -20.50 14.51
C THR A 166 1.33 -21.64 14.09
N ALA A 167 2.04 -21.49 12.95
CA ALA A 167 3.04 -22.46 12.49
C ALA A 167 4.25 -22.58 13.43
N PHE A 168 4.51 -21.58 14.28
CA PHE A 168 5.65 -21.54 15.21
C PHE A 168 5.25 -22.10 16.58
N LYS A 169 5.03 -23.42 16.66
CA LYS A 169 4.47 -24.10 17.85
C LYS A 169 5.21 -23.80 19.15
N GLU A 170 6.55 -23.74 19.10
CA GLU A 170 7.44 -23.48 20.24
C GLU A 170 7.75 -21.98 20.45
N GLY A 171 6.95 -21.12 19.82
CA GLY A 171 7.16 -19.69 19.92
C GLY A 171 8.27 -19.15 19.03
N GLY A 172 8.70 -17.93 19.34
CA GLY A 172 9.74 -17.22 18.62
C GLY A 172 9.74 -15.73 18.97
N VAL A 173 10.46 -14.95 18.16
CA VAL A 173 10.44 -13.48 18.24
C VAL A 173 9.75 -12.94 16.99
N LEU A 174 8.59 -12.31 17.19
CA LEU A 174 7.90 -11.56 16.14
C LEU A 174 8.58 -10.20 15.99
N THR A 175 9.15 -9.96 14.82
CA THR A 175 9.76 -8.67 14.44
C THR A 175 8.90 -7.99 13.40
N ILE A 176 8.45 -6.78 13.69
CA ILE A 176 7.65 -5.93 12.80
C ILE A 176 8.45 -4.67 12.56
N ASP A 177 8.97 -4.56 11.37
CA ASP A 177 9.74 -3.41 10.93
C ASP A 177 8.85 -2.49 10.10
N VAL A 178 8.57 -1.29 10.63
CA VAL A 178 7.57 -0.38 10.08
C VAL A 178 8.25 0.86 9.52
N TRP A 179 7.91 1.20 8.28
CA TRP A 179 8.33 2.42 7.63
C TRP A 179 7.11 3.30 7.33
N VAL A 180 7.08 4.51 7.90
CA VAL A 180 6.00 5.47 7.68
C VAL A 180 6.24 6.28 6.41
N GLY A 181 5.20 6.47 5.62
CA GLY A 181 5.24 7.24 4.38
C GLY A 181 5.49 8.74 4.59
N GLU A 182 5.59 9.48 3.49
CA GLU A 182 5.99 10.89 3.48
C GLU A 182 4.82 11.88 3.62
N SER A 183 3.58 11.41 3.80
CA SER A 183 2.43 12.30 4.05
C SER A 183 2.59 13.02 5.39
N GLU A 184 1.85 14.10 5.62
CA GLU A 184 2.04 15.05 6.74
C GLU A 184 1.94 14.43 8.15
N VAL A 185 1.30 13.27 8.29
CA VAL A 185 0.96 12.70 9.60
C VAL A 185 1.84 11.52 10.02
N SER A 186 2.31 11.56 11.27
CA SER A 186 3.05 10.47 11.92
C SER A 186 2.17 9.26 12.24
N GLY A 187 2.80 8.10 12.36
CA GLY A 187 2.13 6.82 12.63
C GLY A 187 2.44 6.26 14.01
N SER A 188 1.46 5.60 14.60
CA SER A 188 1.58 4.80 15.81
C SER A 188 1.09 3.38 15.54
N PHE A 189 1.80 2.40 16.07
CA PHE A 189 1.56 0.99 15.83
C PHE A 189 1.54 0.24 17.15
N ASP A 190 0.45 -0.50 17.37
CA ASP A 190 0.17 -1.21 18.59
C ASP A 190 -0.06 -2.70 18.25
N LEU A 191 0.69 -3.59 18.89
CA LEU A 191 0.52 -5.03 18.75
C LEU A 191 -0.44 -5.53 19.83
N PHE A 192 -1.44 -6.32 19.43
CA PHE A 192 -2.47 -6.87 20.31
C PHE A 192 -2.51 -8.39 20.20
N ALA A 193 -3.01 -9.03 21.26
CA ALA A 193 -3.41 -10.43 21.19
C ALA A 193 -4.73 -10.58 20.41
N GLU A 194 -4.94 -11.74 19.78
CA GLU A 194 -6.18 -12.07 19.04
C GLU A 194 -7.47 -11.83 19.84
N ASP A 195 -7.46 -12.14 21.14
CA ASP A 195 -8.60 -12.05 22.05
C ASP A 195 -8.85 -10.65 22.61
N THR A 196 -8.05 -9.66 22.21
CA THR A 196 -8.26 -8.27 22.59
C THR A 196 -9.56 -7.74 21.96
N THR A 197 -10.53 -7.41 22.81
CA THR A 197 -11.85 -6.91 22.38
C THR A 197 -11.87 -5.40 22.12
N GLU A 198 -11.11 -4.64 22.92
CA GLU A 198 -11.00 -3.19 22.81
C GLU A 198 -9.57 -2.81 22.41
N LEU A 199 -9.39 -2.38 21.17
CA LEU A 199 -8.11 -1.90 20.68
C LEU A 199 -7.87 -0.50 21.24
N ALA A 200 -7.07 -0.44 22.29
CA ALA A 200 -6.64 0.78 22.94
C ALA A 200 -5.18 0.64 23.33
N PRO A 201 -4.39 1.73 23.37
CA PRO A 201 -2.95 1.63 23.62
C PRO A 201 -2.59 0.98 24.97
N ASP A 202 -3.49 1.03 25.95
CA ASP A 202 -3.31 0.41 27.27
C ASP A 202 -3.48 -1.12 27.24
N ASN A 203 -4.11 -1.66 26.19
CA ASN A 203 -4.31 -3.09 25.97
C ASN A 203 -3.27 -3.68 25.00
N ALA A 204 -2.33 -2.88 24.51
CA ALA A 204 -1.29 -3.32 23.59
C ALA A 204 -0.24 -4.17 24.33
N LEU A 205 0.20 -5.25 23.69
CA LEU A 205 1.34 -6.06 24.10
C LEU A 205 2.65 -5.26 23.98
N VAL A 206 2.77 -4.48 22.92
CA VAL A 206 3.89 -3.57 22.66
C VAL A 206 3.44 -2.48 21.69
N SER A 207 4.02 -1.28 21.82
CA SER A 207 3.67 -0.12 21.01
C SER A 207 4.92 0.62 20.55
N VAL A 208 4.86 1.18 19.34
CA VAL A 208 5.74 2.25 18.87
C VAL A 208 4.87 3.43 18.46
N ARG A 209 5.19 4.63 18.93
CA ARG A 209 4.32 5.80 18.81
C ARG A 209 5.03 6.97 18.16
N ASP A 210 4.24 7.78 17.48
CA ASP A 210 4.68 9.04 16.86
C ASP A 210 5.90 8.86 15.94
N ILE A 211 5.93 7.75 15.20
CA ILE A 211 6.95 7.51 14.17
C ILE A 211 6.83 8.62 13.14
N PRO A 212 7.87 9.48 12.97
CA PRO A 212 7.77 10.59 12.05
C PRO A 212 7.63 10.13 10.60
N THR A 213 7.21 11.06 9.76
CA THR A 213 7.06 10.82 8.32
C THR A 213 8.41 10.47 7.71
N ASN A 214 8.42 9.52 6.78
CA ASN A 214 9.65 8.97 6.17
C ASN A 214 10.63 8.31 7.16
N GLN A 215 10.22 7.98 8.39
CA GLN A 215 11.04 7.28 9.38
C GLN A 215 10.60 5.84 9.57
N ARG A 216 11.54 5.04 10.06
CA ARG A 216 11.41 3.61 10.27
C ARG A 216 11.64 3.28 11.74
N GLU A 217 10.84 2.37 12.29
CA GLU A 217 11.02 1.82 13.63
C GLU A 217 10.78 0.31 13.62
N VAL A 218 11.35 -0.37 14.61
CA VAL A 218 11.24 -1.83 14.76
C VAL A 218 10.51 -2.16 16.05
N VAL A 219 9.55 -3.08 15.95
CA VAL A 219 8.84 -3.67 17.09
C VAL A 219 9.27 -5.12 17.19
N GLU A 220 9.78 -5.52 18.36
CA GLU A 220 10.10 -6.91 18.66
C GLU A 220 9.22 -7.40 19.81
N TYR A 221 8.63 -8.58 19.64
CA TYR A 221 7.79 -9.20 20.64
C TYR A 221 8.08 -10.70 20.76
N PRO A 222 8.66 -11.16 21.89
CA PRO A 222 8.84 -12.58 22.14
C PRO A 222 7.50 -13.24 22.48
N PHE A 223 7.29 -14.45 22.00
CA PHE A 223 6.09 -15.24 22.31
C PHE A 223 6.43 -16.72 22.50
N ASP A 224 5.74 -17.38 23.43
CA ASP A 224 6.09 -18.75 23.84
C ASP A 224 5.40 -19.86 23.03
N ARG A 225 4.37 -19.50 22.25
CA ARG A 225 3.61 -20.46 21.42
C ARG A 225 2.97 -19.80 20.21
N GLY A 226 2.89 -20.54 19.12
CA GLY A 226 2.24 -20.09 17.90
C GLY A 226 0.82 -19.62 18.15
N ARG A 227 0.50 -18.42 17.70
CA ARG A 227 -0.79 -17.76 17.89
C ARG A 227 -1.03 -16.68 16.85
N ILE A 228 -2.24 -16.14 16.84
CA ILE A 228 -2.61 -14.99 16.03
C ILE A 228 -2.37 -13.70 16.84
N PHE A 229 -1.86 -12.68 16.16
CA PHE A 229 -1.71 -11.31 16.66
C PHE A 229 -2.49 -10.34 15.80
N ARG A 230 -2.74 -9.14 16.32
CA ARG A 230 -3.31 -8.03 15.57
C ARG A 230 -2.39 -6.83 15.69
N LEU A 231 -1.91 -6.30 14.57
CA LEU A 231 -1.18 -5.04 14.53
C LEU A 231 -2.17 -3.93 14.15
N GLY A 232 -2.44 -3.02 15.09
CA GLY A 232 -3.20 -1.80 14.84
C GLY A 232 -2.28 -0.67 14.40
N ALA A 233 -2.59 -0.04 13.28
CA ALA A 233 -1.93 1.18 12.79
C ALA A 233 -2.89 2.37 12.88
N ILE A 234 -2.44 3.48 13.47
CA ILE A 234 -3.25 4.70 13.64
C ILE A 234 -2.39 5.96 13.45
N GLY A 235 -2.99 7.04 12.96
CA GLY A 235 -2.30 8.34 12.87
C GLY A 235 -2.28 9.08 14.21
N SER A 236 -1.26 9.91 14.43
CA SER A 236 -1.17 10.73 15.63
C SER A 236 -2.35 11.73 15.75
N PRO A 237 -2.99 11.88 16.92
CA PRO A 237 -4.26 12.62 17.06
C PRO A 237 -4.16 14.14 16.83
N SER A 238 -2.97 14.69 16.65
CA SER A 238 -2.75 16.13 16.43
C SER A 238 -3.32 16.63 15.09
N GLU A 239 -3.56 15.76 14.11
CA GLU A 239 -3.93 16.17 12.74
C GLU A 239 -5.13 15.41 12.17
N LYS A 240 -6.35 15.78 12.61
CA LYS A 240 -7.61 15.09 12.26
C LYS A 240 -7.84 14.88 10.76
N GLY A 241 -8.40 13.71 10.41
CA GLY A 241 -8.80 13.34 9.04
C GLY A 241 -7.64 13.11 8.05
N LYS A 242 -6.38 13.18 8.50
CA LYS A 242 -5.20 12.93 7.67
C LYS A 242 -4.94 11.44 7.49
N ILE A 243 -4.34 11.11 6.35
CA ILE A 243 -4.03 9.75 5.93
C ILE A 243 -2.54 9.69 5.58
N ASN A 244 -1.87 8.63 6.03
CA ASN A 244 -0.52 8.29 5.56
C ASN A 244 -0.42 6.78 5.30
N GLY A 245 0.56 6.40 4.48
CA GLY A 245 0.91 5.01 4.21
C GLY A 245 1.94 4.48 5.18
N PHE A 246 2.06 3.17 5.26
CA PHE A 246 3.19 2.50 5.90
C PHE A 246 3.51 1.18 5.20
N LEU A 247 4.78 0.81 5.21
CA LEU A 247 5.27 -0.52 4.84
C LEU A 247 5.71 -1.24 6.12
N ALA A 248 5.08 -2.37 6.44
CA ALA A 248 5.46 -3.24 7.53
C ALA A 248 6.09 -4.52 6.98
N LYS A 249 7.32 -4.80 7.36
CA LYS A 249 7.98 -6.07 7.13
C LYS A 249 7.87 -6.90 8.40
N ILE A 250 7.06 -7.94 8.34
CA ILE A 250 6.69 -8.77 9.49
C ILE A 250 7.42 -10.11 9.36
N SER A 251 8.14 -10.51 10.39
CA SER A 251 8.90 -11.76 10.40
C SER A 251 8.90 -12.44 11.75
N VAL A 252 9.10 -13.75 11.76
CA VAL A 252 9.31 -14.53 12.98
C VAL A 252 10.66 -15.23 12.91
N GLU A 253 11.48 -15.03 13.93
CA GLU A 253 12.63 -15.87 14.21
C GLU A 253 12.20 -17.00 15.17
N PRO A 254 12.20 -18.28 14.74
CA PRO A 254 11.80 -19.38 15.61
C PRO A 254 12.78 -19.57 16.76
N THR A 255 12.26 -19.99 17.92
CA THR A 255 13.11 -20.58 18.97
C THR A 255 13.84 -21.80 18.39
N ALA A 256 15.16 -21.90 18.58
CA ALA A 256 15.93 -23.04 18.10
C ALA A 256 15.35 -24.36 18.67
N ASP A 257 15.08 -25.32 17.78
CA ASP A 257 14.67 -26.68 18.18
C ASP A 257 15.84 -27.28 19.00
N ASN A 258 15.70 -27.39 20.32
CA ASN A 258 16.61 -28.12 21.21
C ASN A 258 16.34 -29.63 21.16
#